data_AF-A0A820C4K9-F1
#
_entry.id   AF-A0A820C4K9-F1
#
_cell.length_a   1.000
_cell.length_b   1.000
_cell.length_c   1.000
_cell.angle_alpha   90.00
_cell.angle_beta   90.00
_cell.angle_gamma   90.00
#
_symmetry.space_group_name_H-M   'P 1'
#
loop_
_entity.id
_entity.type
_entity.pdbx_description
1 polymer ?
#
loop_
_entity_poly.entity_id
_entity_poly.type
_entity_poly.pdbx_seq_one_letter_code
_entity_poly.pdbx_strand_id
1 'polypeptide(L)'
;MSLIFKLQFEYDDALNVQRRALQIRNENIPLDHLMIAKNLEEIGNILFQQVEYDDALNFYQHALTIFEENCPTDHTETANCLHEIALIWNSKKDYDRAIEYFERCLCIREASLSLDDPVITDTLLYLSLIQEKRNHRELSLAYEINYCLMCIKFRPLDQVIIGDSFSRIGQHYEHLNEPKLAIDYYKQALSVYQYCLPEWHESRIDMELNIERLSKETTI
;
A
#
# COMPACT_ATOMS: atom_id res chain seq x y z
N MET A 1 -20.98 24.73 13.82
CA MET A 1 -19.62 24.24 13.58
C MET A 1 -19.69 23.22 12.45
N SER A 2 -18.83 23.33 11.44
CA SER A 2 -18.73 22.34 10.36
C SER A 2 -18.02 21.07 10.85
N LEU A 3 -18.24 19.94 10.17
CA LEU A 3 -17.57 18.66 10.46
C LEU A 3 -16.04 18.79 10.47
N ILE A 4 -15.49 19.61 9.55
CA ILE A 4 -14.06 19.90 9.44
C ILE A 4 -13.52 20.54 10.71
N PHE A 5 -14.23 21.54 11.27
CA PHE A 5 -13.79 22.21 12.49
C PHE A 5 -13.82 21.28 13.70
N LYS A 6 -14.78 20.34 13.74
CA LYS A 6 -14.86 19.33 14.81
C LYS A 6 -13.70 18.33 14.73
N LEU A 7 -13.38 17.83 13.54
CA LEU A 7 -12.26 16.91 13.33
C LEU A 7 -10.92 17.57 13.67
N GLN A 8 -10.71 18.81 13.22
CA GLN A 8 -9.49 19.54 13.51
C GLN A 8 -9.29 19.76 15.02
N PHE A 9 -10.36 20.10 15.74
CA PHE A 9 -10.33 20.21 17.20
C PHE A 9 -10.01 18.88 17.90
N GLU A 10 -10.61 17.78 17.44
CA GLU A 10 -10.33 16.43 17.98
C GLU A 10 -8.88 16.00 17.75
N TYR A 11 -8.29 16.35 16.60
CA TYR A 11 -6.87 16.08 16.32
C TYR A 11 -5.93 16.90 17.19
N ASP A 12 -6.21 18.20 17.38
CA ASP A 12 -5.39 19.06 18.23
C ASP A 12 -5.42 18.59 19.69
N ASP A 13 -6.59 18.19 20.19
CA ASP A 13 -6.73 17.60 21.53
C ASP A 13 -5.96 16.27 21.65
N ALA A 14 -6.08 15.38 20.67
CA ALA A 14 -5.33 14.12 20.64
C ALA A 14 -3.82 14.37 20.63
N LEU A 15 -3.34 15.30 19.80
CA LEU A 15 -1.93 15.67 19.70
C LEU A 15 -1.40 16.22 21.03
N ASN A 16 -2.18 17.06 21.71
CA ASN A 16 -1.82 17.60 23.02
C ASN A 16 -1.70 16.50 24.08
N VAL A 17 -2.62 15.54 24.10
CA VAL A 17 -2.57 14.38 25.00
C VAL A 17 -1.32 13.55 24.74
N GLN A 18 -1.01 13.26 23.46
CA GLN A 18 0.17 12.46 23.12
C GLN A 18 1.47 13.19 23.43
N ARG A 19 1.59 14.49 23.13
CA ARG A 19 2.78 15.29 23.52
C ARG A 19 3.01 15.32 25.02
N ARG A 20 1.94 15.41 25.81
CA ARG A 20 2.04 15.34 27.27
C ARG A 20 2.45 13.95 27.75
N ALA A 21 1.91 12.89 27.13
CA ALA A 21 2.32 11.53 27.42
C ALA A 21 3.81 11.31 27.10
N LEU A 22 4.30 11.85 25.98
CA LEU A 22 5.71 11.80 25.58
C LEU A 22 6.59 12.50 26.60
N GLN A 23 6.21 13.71 27.03
CA GLN A 23 6.96 14.46 28.04
C GLN A 23 7.08 13.66 29.35
N ILE A 24 5.97 13.14 29.85
CA ILE A 24 5.97 12.34 31.08
C ILE A 24 6.83 11.08 30.91
N ARG A 25 6.76 10.40 29.76
CA ARG A 25 7.60 9.22 29.49
C ARG A 25 9.09 9.57 29.49
N ASN A 26 9.48 10.64 28.82
CA ASN A 26 10.87 11.09 28.78
C ASN A 26 11.45 11.45 30.16
N GLU A 27 10.60 11.83 31.12
CA GLU A 27 11.00 12.10 32.51
C GLU A 27 11.14 10.83 33.36
N ASN A 28 10.50 9.72 32.98
CA ASN A 28 10.33 8.54 33.84
C ASN A 28 10.95 7.24 33.30
N ILE A 29 11.25 7.14 32.00
CA ILE A 29 11.86 5.96 31.37
C ILE A 29 12.99 6.36 30.42
N PRO A 30 13.98 5.48 30.18
CA PRO A 30 15.05 5.70 29.21
C PRO A 30 14.51 6.06 27.82
N LEU A 31 15.20 6.99 27.13
CA LEU A 31 14.76 7.57 25.85
C LEU A 31 14.71 6.55 24.68
N ASP A 32 15.38 5.42 24.83
CA ASP A 32 15.44 4.28 23.92
C ASP A 32 14.32 3.25 24.18
N HIS A 33 13.43 3.49 25.14
CA HIS A 33 12.37 2.55 25.46
C HIS A 33 11.30 2.48 24.36
N LEU A 34 10.87 1.28 23.97
CA LEU A 34 9.88 1.04 22.89
C LEU A 34 8.54 1.77 23.08
N MET A 35 8.16 2.09 24.33
CA MET A 35 6.98 2.92 24.61
C MET A 35 7.10 4.37 24.12
N ILE A 36 8.32 4.90 24.00
CA ILE A 36 8.58 6.23 23.43
C ILE A 36 8.41 6.15 21.92
N ALA A 37 8.98 5.14 21.26
CA ALA A 37 8.80 4.89 19.83
C ALA A 37 7.32 4.81 19.43
N LYS A 38 6.53 3.98 20.15
CA LYS A 38 5.08 3.89 19.94
C LYS A 38 4.33 5.21 20.15
N ASN A 39 4.84 6.07 21.03
CA ASN A 39 4.21 7.38 21.26
C ASN A 39 4.54 8.37 20.15
N LEU A 40 5.79 8.35 19.67
CA LEU A 40 6.24 9.13 18.53
C LEU A 40 5.48 8.72 17.27
N GLU A 41 5.29 7.42 17.02
CA GLU A 41 4.48 6.90 15.93
C GLU A 41 3.04 7.42 15.99
N GLU A 42 2.40 7.40 17.16
CA GLU A 42 1.04 7.91 17.32
C GLU A 42 0.93 9.42 17.08
N ILE A 43 1.95 10.20 17.48
CA ILE A 43 2.05 11.62 17.14
C ILE A 43 2.19 11.79 15.62
N GLY A 44 3.04 10.96 14.98
CA GLY A 44 3.18 10.91 13.53
C GLY A 44 1.86 10.63 12.82
N ASN A 45 1.08 9.65 13.29
CA ASN A 45 -0.22 9.27 12.74
C ASN A 45 -1.21 10.45 12.77
N ILE A 46 -1.28 11.17 13.89
CA ILE A 46 -2.16 12.33 14.04
C ILE A 46 -1.74 13.44 13.06
N LEU A 47 -0.45 13.74 12.97
CA LEU A 47 0.08 14.76 12.07
C LEU A 47 -0.12 14.39 10.59
N PHE A 48 0.04 13.12 10.24
CA PHE A 48 -0.24 12.60 8.91
C PHE A 48 -1.71 12.82 8.50
N GLN A 49 -2.64 12.55 9.42
CA GLN A 49 -4.07 12.81 9.20
C GLN A 49 -4.40 14.31 9.09
N GLN A 50 -3.60 15.17 9.73
CA GLN A 50 -3.66 16.63 9.56
C GLN A 50 -2.95 17.14 8.30
N VAL A 51 -2.34 16.25 7.48
CA VAL A 51 -1.57 16.59 6.27
C VAL A 51 -0.26 17.35 6.60
N GLU A 52 0.19 17.33 7.86
CA GLU A 52 1.44 17.93 8.33
C GLU A 52 2.61 16.97 8.09
N TYR A 53 2.89 16.70 6.82
CA TYR A 53 3.79 15.63 6.38
C TYR A 53 5.23 15.75 6.88
N ASP A 54 5.79 16.97 6.94
CA ASP A 54 7.18 17.17 7.37
C ASP A 54 7.35 16.92 8.87
N ASP A 55 6.38 17.35 9.68
CA ASP A 55 6.38 17.05 11.12
C ASP A 55 6.14 15.56 11.37
N ALA A 56 5.16 14.95 10.69
CA ALA A 56 4.90 13.51 10.80
C ALA A 56 6.15 12.69 10.49
N LEU A 57 6.88 13.04 9.42
CA LEU A 57 8.11 12.38 9.01
C LEU A 57 9.21 12.46 10.09
N ASN A 58 9.37 13.62 10.74
CA ASN A 58 10.32 13.75 11.85
C ASN A 58 9.99 12.79 13.01
N PHE A 59 8.71 12.66 13.37
CA PHE A 59 8.27 11.76 14.43
C PHE A 59 8.46 10.28 14.06
N TYR A 60 8.07 9.89 12.84
CA TYR A 60 8.28 8.51 12.38
C TYR A 60 9.76 8.15 12.25
N GLN A 61 10.62 9.06 11.77
CA GLN A 61 12.07 8.79 11.70
C GLN A 61 12.69 8.58 13.08
N HIS A 62 12.24 9.34 14.08
CA HIS A 62 12.68 9.16 15.45
C HIS A 62 12.18 7.83 16.03
N ALA A 63 10.91 7.47 15.81
CA ALA A 63 10.37 6.18 16.20
C ALA A 63 11.13 5.02 15.53
N LEU A 64 11.40 5.13 14.23
CA LEU A 64 12.14 4.16 13.45
C LEU A 64 13.55 3.93 14.02
N THR A 65 14.26 5.01 14.37
CA THR A 65 15.60 4.92 14.98
C THR A 65 15.55 4.10 16.27
N ILE A 66 14.58 4.37 17.15
CA ILE A 66 14.44 3.61 18.40
C ILE A 66 14.10 2.14 18.12
N PHE A 67 13.20 1.86 17.17
CA PHE A 67 12.86 0.48 16.81
C PHE A 67 14.06 -0.27 16.23
N GLU A 68 14.85 0.34 15.34
CA GLU A 68 16.04 -0.27 14.73
C GLU A 68 17.16 -0.54 15.75
N GLU A 69 17.30 0.30 16.78
CA GLU A 69 18.31 0.13 17.83
C GLU A 69 17.91 -0.91 18.89
N ASN A 70 16.61 -1.10 19.14
CA ASN A 70 16.12 -1.84 20.31
C ASN A 70 15.33 -3.11 19.98
N CYS A 71 14.98 -3.34 18.71
CA CYS A 71 14.28 -4.54 18.27
C CYS A 71 15.14 -5.40 17.32
N PRO A 72 14.82 -6.71 17.22
CA PRO A 72 15.28 -7.52 16.11
C PRO A 72 14.95 -6.89 14.75
N THR A 73 15.79 -7.17 13.75
CA THR A 73 15.67 -6.57 12.40
C THR A 73 14.35 -6.90 11.70
N ASP A 74 13.64 -7.92 12.13
CA ASP A 74 12.36 -8.41 11.61
C ASP A 74 11.15 -7.95 12.45
N HIS A 75 11.29 -6.91 13.28
CA HIS A 75 10.18 -6.48 14.14
C HIS A 75 9.07 -5.74 13.36
N THR A 76 7.81 -6.17 13.53
CA THR A 76 6.65 -5.64 12.79
C THR A 76 6.45 -4.13 12.95
N GLU A 77 6.74 -3.55 14.12
CA GLU A 77 6.62 -2.10 14.33
C GLU A 77 7.64 -1.31 13.49
N THR A 78 8.81 -1.88 13.20
CA THR A 78 9.79 -1.29 12.28
C THR A 78 9.20 -1.22 10.88
N ALA A 79 8.55 -2.30 10.42
CA ALA A 79 7.88 -2.30 9.12
C ALA A 79 6.72 -1.29 9.06
N ASN A 80 5.96 -1.12 10.13
CA ASN A 80 4.87 -0.14 10.18
C ASN A 80 5.40 1.29 10.07
N CYS A 81 6.46 1.64 10.83
CA CYS A 81 7.10 2.96 10.68
C CYS A 81 7.64 3.19 9.27
N LEU A 82 8.31 2.20 8.66
CA LEU A 82 8.78 2.29 7.27
C LEU A 82 7.62 2.49 6.30
N HIS A 83 6.48 1.81 6.52
CA HIS A 83 5.27 1.95 5.69
C HIS A 83 4.72 3.38 5.73
N GLU A 84 4.57 3.97 6.92
CA GLU A 84 4.06 5.34 7.07
C GLU A 84 5.00 6.37 6.44
N ILE A 85 6.32 6.22 6.62
CA ILE A 85 7.32 7.07 5.96
C ILE A 85 7.19 6.96 4.43
N ALA A 86 7.00 5.75 3.90
CA ALA A 86 6.82 5.53 2.47
C ALA A 86 5.54 6.20 1.93
N LEU A 87 4.43 6.13 2.67
CA LEU A 87 3.18 6.81 2.33
C LEU A 87 3.33 8.33 2.27
N ILE A 88 4.09 8.92 3.21
CA ILE A 88 4.42 10.35 3.18
C ILE A 88 5.21 10.70 1.91
N TRP A 89 6.28 9.95 1.60
CA TRP A 89 7.06 10.22 0.39
C TRP A 89 6.25 10.06 -0.90
N ASN A 90 5.39 9.05 -0.97
CA ASN A 90 4.44 8.88 -2.08
C ASN A 90 3.49 10.07 -2.21
N SER A 91 2.98 10.59 -1.09
CA SER A 91 2.11 11.78 -1.06
C SER A 91 2.84 13.04 -1.51
N LYS A 92 4.13 13.16 -1.16
CA LYS A 92 5.04 14.22 -1.64
C LYS A 92 5.53 13.99 -3.08
N LYS A 93 5.16 12.88 -3.72
CA LYS A 93 5.58 12.44 -5.07
C LYS A 93 7.09 12.19 -5.22
N ASP A 94 7.79 11.98 -4.11
CA ASP A 94 9.17 11.46 -4.13
C ASP A 94 9.11 9.93 -4.20
N TYR A 95 8.90 9.42 -5.41
CA TYR A 95 8.70 7.99 -5.64
C TYR A 95 9.94 7.16 -5.38
N ASP A 96 11.14 7.72 -5.53
CA ASP A 96 12.39 7.01 -5.25
C ASP A 96 12.50 6.66 -3.77
N ARG A 97 12.30 7.64 -2.88
CA ARG A 97 12.29 7.36 -1.43
C ARG A 97 11.12 6.47 -1.03
N ALA A 98 9.93 6.70 -1.58
CA ALA A 98 8.78 5.88 -1.26
C ALA A 98 9.03 4.38 -1.55
N ILE A 99 9.62 4.07 -2.72
CA ILE A 99 9.97 2.69 -3.09
C ILE A 99 11.00 2.12 -2.11
N GLU A 100 12.07 2.85 -1.80
CA GLU A 100 13.10 2.38 -0.86
C GLU A 100 12.49 1.97 0.49
N TYR A 101 11.62 2.81 1.06
CA TYR A 101 10.96 2.51 2.33
C TYR A 101 9.94 1.37 2.21
N PHE A 102 9.16 1.29 1.13
CA PHE A 102 8.22 0.18 0.91
C PHE A 102 8.92 -1.17 0.69
N GLU A 103 10.05 -1.21 -0.02
CA GLU A 103 10.82 -2.44 -0.23
C GLU A 103 11.42 -2.95 1.09
N ARG A 104 11.97 -2.04 1.91
CA ARG A 104 12.45 -2.39 3.26
C ARG A 104 11.30 -2.89 4.16
N CYS A 105 10.15 -2.23 4.11
CA CYS A 105 8.93 -2.65 4.81
C CYS A 105 8.47 -4.04 4.37
N LEU A 106 8.42 -4.30 3.06
CA LEU A 106 8.04 -5.60 2.50
C LEU A 106 8.97 -6.71 2.97
N CYS A 107 10.29 -6.49 2.91
CA CYS A 107 11.29 -7.46 3.35
C CYS A 107 11.11 -7.85 4.83
N ILE A 108 10.80 -6.89 5.70
CA ILE A 108 10.55 -7.17 7.13
C ILE A 108 9.24 -7.93 7.30
N ARG A 109 8.16 -7.50 6.61
CA ARG A 109 6.84 -8.16 6.69
C ARG A 109 6.91 -9.61 6.22
N GLU A 110 7.59 -9.89 5.11
CA GLU A 110 7.79 -11.26 4.60
C GLU A 110 8.63 -12.14 5.55
N ALA A 111 9.55 -11.56 6.31
CA ALA A 111 10.38 -12.29 7.27
C ALA A 111 9.65 -12.59 8.59
N SER A 112 8.72 -11.72 9.00
CA SER A 112 8.13 -11.71 10.35
C SER A 112 6.67 -12.14 10.43
N LEU A 113 5.95 -12.04 9.32
CA LEU A 113 4.53 -12.35 9.24
C LEU A 113 4.30 -13.61 8.43
N SER A 114 3.12 -14.21 8.62
CA SER A 114 2.67 -15.25 7.70
C SER A 114 2.33 -14.64 6.34
N LEU A 115 2.60 -15.38 5.26
CA LEU A 115 2.40 -14.88 3.88
C LEU A 115 0.94 -14.53 3.57
N ASP A 116 -0.03 -14.96 4.38
CA ASP A 116 -1.44 -14.61 4.27
C ASP A 116 -1.80 -13.28 4.96
N ASP A 117 -0.84 -12.62 5.61
CA ASP A 117 -1.08 -11.36 6.30
C ASP A 117 -1.47 -10.26 5.28
N PRO A 118 -2.63 -9.62 5.48
CA PRO A 118 -3.10 -8.52 4.65
C PRO A 118 -2.08 -7.41 4.35
N VAL A 119 -1.21 -7.10 5.30
CA VAL A 119 -0.29 -5.96 5.17
C VAL A 119 0.83 -6.20 4.15
N ILE A 120 1.16 -7.47 3.84
CA ILE A 120 2.08 -7.82 2.76
C ILE A 120 1.46 -7.42 1.41
N THR A 121 0.20 -7.80 1.19
CA THR A 121 -0.50 -7.50 -0.07
C THR A 121 -0.70 -6.00 -0.28
N ASP A 122 -0.96 -5.24 0.78
CA ASP A 122 -1.11 -3.78 0.66
C ASP A 122 0.22 -3.12 0.24
N THR A 123 1.35 -3.63 0.76
CA THR A 123 2.69 -3.14 0.39
C THR A 123 3.02 -3.43 -1.08
N LEU A 124 2.70 -4.63 -1.56
CA LEU A 124 2.87 -5.02 -2.97
C LEU A 124 2.03 -4.12 -3.90
N LEU A 125 0.80 -3.80 -3.52
CA LEU A 125 -0.07 -2.90 -4.27
C LEU A 125 0.50 -1.48 -4.33
N TYR A 126 1.03 -0.93 -3.22
CA TYR A 126 1.67 0.39 -3.26
C TYR A 126 2.90 0.41 -4.17
N LEU A 127 3.72 -0.65 -4.13
CA LEU A 127 4.87 -0.78 -5.02
C LEU A 127 4.46 -0.87 -6.49
N SER A 128 3.44 -1.66 -6.85
CA SER A 128 2.94 -1.73 -8.23
C SER A 128 2.49 -0.35 -8.73
N LEU A 129 1.62 0.33 -7.98
CA LEU A 129 1.08 1.64 -8.32
C LEU A 129 2.17 2.72 -8.46
N ILE A 130 3.21 2.70 -7.62
CA ILE A 130 4.29 3.67 -7.72
C ILE A 130 5.17 3.40 -8.95
N GLN A 131 5.48 2.13 -9.24
CA GLN A 131 6.25 1.78 -10.44
C GLN A 131 5.48 2.12 -11.73
N GLU A 132 4.15 1.98 -11.72
CA GLU A 132 3.28 2.44 -12.81
C GLU A 132 3.41 3.96 -13.03
N LYS A 133 3.33 4.77 -11.96
CA LYS A 133 3.51 6.24 -12.04
C LYS A 133 4.89 6.65 -12.57
N ARG A 134 5.90 5.81 -12.34
CA ARG A 134 7.26 5.99 -12.88
C ARG A 134 7.43 5.47 -14.32
N ASN A 135 6.40 4.88 -14.90
CA ASN A 135 6.43 4.21 -16.20
C ASN A 135 7.42 3.02 -16.25
N HIS A 136 7.73 2.41 -15.09
CA HIS A 136 8.53 1.19 -14.98
C HIS A 136 7.61 -0.04 -15.09
N ARG A 137 7.13 -0.30 -16.30
CA ARG A 137 6.01 -1.23 -16.57
C ARG A 137 6.32 -2.68 -16.18
N GLU A 138 7.53 -3.16 -16.43
CA GLU A 138 7.92 -4.54 -16.09
C GLU A 138 7.94 -4.78 -14.57
N LEU A 139 8.46 -3.82 -13.81
CA LEU A 139 8.47 -3.89 -12.34
C LEU A 139 7.05 -3.77 -11.78
N SER A 140 6.25 -2.84 -12.31
CA SER A 140 4.84 -2.69 -11.96
C SER A 140 4.08 -4.01 -12.16
N LEU A 141 4.24 -4.63 -13.33
CA LEU A 141 3.66 -5.92 -13.66
C LEU A 141 4.11 -7.02 -12.70
N ALA A 142 5.39 -7.08 -12.35
CA ALA A 142 5.91 -8.06 -11.41
C ALA A 142 5.26 -7.94 -10.02
N TYR A 143 5.13 -6.72 -9.48
CA TYR A 143 4.44 -6.50 -8.21
C TYR A 143 2.95 -6.82 -8.29
N GLU A 144 2.28 -6.45 -9.39
CA GLU A 144 0.85 -6.73 -9.59
C GLU A 144 0.57 -8.24 -9.68
N ILE A 145 1.45 -9.01 -10.34
CA ILE A 145 1.36 -10.48 -10.38
C ILE A 145 1.53 -11.06 -8.98
N ASN A 146 2.53 -10.61 -8.21
CA ASN A 146 2.73 -11.08 -6.84
C ASN A 146 1.53 -10.77 -5.95
N TYR A 147 0.99 -9.55 -6.06
CA TYR A 147 -0.24 -9.15 -5.37
C TYR A 147 -1.42 -10.08 -5.73
N CYS A 148 -1.67 -10.30 -7.02
CA CYS A 148 -2.75 -11.16 -7.50
C CYS A 148 -2.60 -12.61 -6.99
N LEU A 149 -1.38 -13.16 -7.02
CA LEU A 149 -1.09 -14.50 -6.50
C LEU A 149 -1.40 -14.63 -5.00
N MET A 150 -1.07 -13.62 -4.21
CA MET A 150 -1.39 -13.60 -2.78
C MET A 150 -2.92 -13.52 -2.56
N CYS A 151 -3.63 -12.69 -3.32
CA CYS A 151 -5.09 -12.60 -3.25
C CYS A 151 -5.77 -13.93 -3.57
N ILE A 152 -5.35 -14.61 -4.65
CA ILE A 152 -5.89 -15.92 -5.04
C ILE A 152 -5.64 -16.97 -3.95
N LYS A 153 -4.44 -16.97 -3.37
CA LYS A 153 -4.03 -18.01 -2.42
C LYS A 153 -4.66 -17.85 -1.04
N PHE A 154 -4.77 -16.61 -0.56
CA PHE A 154 -5.07 -16.34 0.84
C PHE A 154 -6.35 -15.53 1.06
N ARG A 155 -6.85 -14.83 0.03
CA ARG A 155 -8.08 -14.03 0.10
C ARG A 155 -9.10 -14.42 -0.98
N PRO A 156 -9.54 -15.70 -1.06
CA PRO A 156 -10.45 -16.15 -2.11
C PRO A 156 -11.86 -15.54 -2.03
N LEU A 157 -12.20 -14.85 -0.94
CA LEU A 157 -13.54 -14.27 -0.74
C LEU A 157 -13.73 -12.93 -1.48
N ASP A 158 -12.65 -12.26 -1.91
CA ASP A 158 -12.73 -10.98 -2.61
C ASP A 158 -12.50 -11.15 -4.12
N GLN A 159 -13.46 -11.80 -4.76
CA GLN A 159 -13.40 -12.12 -6.19
C GLN A 159 -13.32 -10.87 -7.07
N VAL A 160 -13.92 -9.75 -6.66
CA VAL A 160 -13.87 -8.51 -7.45
C VAL A 160 -12.43 -7.99 -7.54
N ILE A 161 -11.69 -7.98 -6.43
CA ILE A 161 -10.27 -7.57 -6.41
C ILE A 161 -9.40 -8.46 -7.32
N ILE A 162 -9.65 -9.77 -7.33
CA ILE A 162 -8.92 -10.70 -8.22
C ILE A 162 -9.20 -10.35 -9.69
N GLY A 163 -10.46 -10.05 -10.03
CA GLY A 163 -10.84 -9.58 -11.37
C GLY A 163 -10.13 -8.28 -11.75
N ASP A 164 -10.10 -7.30 -10.84
CA ASP A 164 -9.41 -6.01 -11.05
C ASP A 164 -7.91 -6.19 -11.26
N SER A 165 -7.30 -7.10 -10.51
CA SER A 165 -5.87 -7.44 -10.64
C SER A 165 -5.59 -8.06 -12.01
N PHE A 166 -6.40 -9.02 -12.46
CA PHE A 166 -6.26 -9.60 -13.80
C PHE A 166 -6.47 -8.56 -14.91
N SER A 167 -7.41 -7.64 -14.72
CA SER A 167 -7.64 -6.52 -15.65
C SER A 167 -6.39 -5.64 -15.77
N ARG A 168 -5.78 -5.24 -14.65
CA ARG A 168 -4.53 -4.45 -14.63
C ARG A 168 -3.35 -5.18 -15.26
N ILE A 169 -3.20 -6.48 -14.98
CA ILE A 169 -2.19 -7.32 -15.62
C ILE A 169 -2.39 -7.35 -17.14
N GLY A 170 -3.64 -7.48 -17.61
CA GLY A 170 -3.98 -7.40 -19.03
C GLY A 170 -3.56 -6.06 -19.65
N GLN A 171 -3.85 -4.95 -18.98
CA GLN A 171 -3.44 -3.60 -19.41
C GLN A 171 -1.92 -3.46 -19.49
N HIS A 172 -1.17 -4.04 -18.54
CA HIS A 172 0.29 -4.05 -18.60
C HIS A 172 0.81 -4.79 -19.84
N TYR A 173 0.29 -5.98 -20.13
CA TYR A 173 0.69 -6.73 -21.34
C TYR A 173 0.29 -6.03 -22.63
N GLU A 174 -0.84 -5.33 -22.65
CA GLU A 174 -1.22 -4.50 -23.79
C GLU A 174 -0.20 -3.37 -24.02
N HIS A 175 0.21 -2.68 -22.95
CA HIS A 175 1.26 -1.65 -23.01
C HIS A 175 2.65 -2.18 -23.36
N LEU A 176 2.93 -3.48 -23.13
CA LEU A 176 4.15 -4.17 -23.55
C LEU A 176 4.05 -4.72 -24.98
N ASN A 177 2.93 -4.48 -25.68
CA ASN A 177 2.66 -4.98 -27.02
C ASN A 177 2.65 -6.53 -27.09
N GLU A 178 2.14 -7.17 -26.05
CA GLU A 178 1.92 -8.61 -25.94
C GLU A 178 0.41 -8.95 -25.92
N PRO A 179 -0.32 -8.68 -27.02
CA PRO A 179 -1.79 -8.68 -27.03
C PRO A 179 -2.40 -10.05 -26.74
N LYS A 180 -1.69 -11.15 -27.04
CA LYS A 180 -2.17 -12.51 -26.72
C LYS A 180 -2.26 -12.73 -25.22
N LEU A 181 -1.22 -12.34 -24.47
CA LEU A 181 -1.21 -12.42 -23.02
C LEU A 181 -2.22 -11.46 -22.40
N ALA A 182 -2.34 -10.24 -22.95
CA ALA A 182 -3.37 -9.29 -22.53
C ALA A 182 -4.78 -9.90 -22.65
N ILE A 183 -5.11 -10.51 -23.79
CA ILE A 183 -6.40 -11.20 -24.00
C ILE A 183 -6.61 -12.33 -22.98
N ASP A 184 -5.58 -13.13 -22.71
CA ASP A 184 -5.69 -14.25 -21.76
C ASP A 184 -5.99 -13.77 -20.34
N TYR A 185 -5.38 -12.66 -19.91
CA TYR A 185 -5.66 -12.04 -18.62
C TYR A 185 -7.02 -11.34 -18.57
N TYR A 186 -7.42 -10.64 -19.64
CA TYR A 186 -8.78 -10.08 -19.72
C TYR A 186 -9.86 -11.16 -19.69
N LYS A 187 -9.62 -12.34 -20.28
CA LYS A 187 -10.53 -13.49 -20.17
C LYS A 187 -10.61 -14.02 -18.73
N GLN A 188 -9.48 -14.08 -18.03
CA GLN A 188 -9.48 -14.46 -16.61
C GLN A 188 -10.26 -13.43 -15.77
N ALA A 189 -10.02 -12.14 -15.96
CA ALA A 189 -10.80 -11.07 -15.32
C ALA A 189 -12.30 -11.20 -15.61
N LEU A 190 -12.67 -11.39 -16.88
CA LEU A 190 -14.05 -11.56 -17.31
C LEU A 190 -14.71 -12.78 -16.64
N SER A 191 -14.00 -13.91 -16.54
CA SER A 191 -14.52 -15.12 -15.91
C SER A 191 -14.85 -14.90 -14.42
N VAL A 192 -14.01 -14.11 -13.73
CA VAL A 192 -14.23 -13.74 -12.33
C VAL A 192 -15.41 -12.77 -12.22
N TYR A 193 -15.45 -11.73 -13.04
CA TYR A 193 -16.56 -10.77 -13.04
C TYR A 193 -17.91 -11.41 -13.39
N GLN A 194 -17.95 -12.36 -14.32
CA GLN A 194 -19.18 -13.10 -14.63
C GLN A 194 -19.72 -13.89 -13.44
N TYR A 195 -18.85 -14.31 -12.52
CA TYR A 195 -19.23 -15.02 -11.31
C TYR A 195 -19.77 -14.08 -10.22
N CYS A 196 -19.20 -12.88 -10.06
CA CYS A 196 -19.50 -12.00 -8.93
C CYS A 196 -20.32 -10.73 -9.26
N LEU A 197 -20.43 -10.35 -10.53
CA LEU A 197 -21.06 -9.09 -10.96
C LEU A 197 -22.22 -9.33 -11.95
N PRO A 198 -23.23 -8.43 -11.97
CA PRO A 198 -24.32 -8.51 -12.93
C PRO A 198 -23.82 -8.20 -14.35
N GLU A 199 -24.59 -8.62 -15.36
CA GLU A 199 -24.18 -8.51 -16.78
C GLU A 199 -23.94 -7.08 -17.25
N TRP A 200 -24.67 -6.13 -16.68
CA TRP A 200 -24.59 -4.71 -17.01
C TRP A 200 -23.48 -3.96 -16.26
N HIS A 201 -22.68 -4.68 -15.45
CA HIS A 201 -21.57 -4.05 -14.73
C HIS A 201 -20.46 -3.61 -15.69
N GLU A 202 -19.98 -2.38 -15.51
CA GLU A 202 -18.97 -1.73 -16.37
C GLU A 202 -17.72 -2.60 -16.56
N SER A 203 -17.13 -3.10 -15.47
CA SER A 203 -15.94 -3.96 -15.55
C SER A 203 -16.12 -5.20 -16.44
N ARG A 204 -17.33 -5.78 -16.52
CA ARG A 204 -17.60 -6.93 -17.40
C ARG A 204 -17.62 -6.50 -18.86
N ILE A 205 -18.32 -5.40 -19.14
CA ILE A 205 -18.45 -4.82 -20.49
C ILE A 205 -17.07 -4.38 -21.01
N ASP A 206 -16.26 -3.76 -20.16
CA ASP A 206 -14.90 -3.32 -20.51
C ASP A 206 -14.01 -4.50 -20.91
N MET A 207 -14.08 -5.62 -20.18
CA MET A 207 -13.31 -6.80 -20.54
C MET A 207 -13.77 -7.39 -21.89
N GLU A 208 -15.08 -7.47 -22.12
CA GLU A 208 -15.64 -7.95 -23.40
C GLU A 208 -15.17 -7.07 -24.59
N LEU A 209 -15.22 -5.74 -24.43
CA LEU A 209 -14.75 -4.78 -25.44
C LEU A 209 -13.24 -4.87 -25.70
N ASN A 210 -12.44 -4.98 -24.64
CA ASN A 210 -10.99 -5.09 -24.77
C ASN A 210 -10.57 -6.39 -25.46
N ILE A 211 -11.20 -7.52 -25.12
CA ILE A 211 -10.97 -8.81 -25.78
C ILE A 211 -11.34 -8.72 -27.26
N GLU A 212 -12.51 -8.17 -27.60
CA GLU A 212 -12.95 -8.06 -29.00
C GLU A 212 -11.99 -7.18 -29.82
N ARG A 213 -11.61 -6.02 -29.28
CA ARG A 213 -10.68 -5.09 -29.93
C ARG A 213 -9.33 -5.75 -30.22
N LEU A 214 -8.67 -6.31 -29.20
CA LEU A 214 -7.35 -6.94 -29.36
C LEU A 214 -7.40 -8.19 -30.24
N SER A 215 -8.51 -8.93 -30.21
CA SER A 215 -8.69 -10.10 -31.08
C SER A 215 -8.69 -9.69 -32.56
N LYS A 216 -9.38 -8.59 -32.91
CA LYS A 216 -9.39 -8.08 -34.30
C LYS A 216 -7.99 -7.63 -34.74
N GLU A 217 -7.26 -6.94 -33.87
CA GLU A 217 -5.90 -6.45 -34.15
C GLU A 217 -4.88 -7.59 -34.34
N THR A 218 -5.07 -8.72 -33.69
CA THR A 218 -4.15 -9.88 -33.76
C THR A 218 -4.45 -10.87 -34.88
N THR A 219 -5.58 -10.72 -35.60
CA THR A 219 -5.94 -11.59 -36.74
C THR A 219 -5.49 -11.02 -38.10
N ILE A 220 -4.91 -9.82 -38.12
CA ILE A 220 -4.38 -9.10 -39.30
C ILE A 220 -2.87 -9.33 -39.39
#